data_AF-M1ZVZ4-F1
#
_entry.id   AF-M1ZVZ4-F1
#
_cell.length_a   1.000
_cell.length_b   1.000
_cell.length_c   1.000
_cell.angle_alpha   90.00
_cell.angle_beta   90.00
_cell.angle_gamma   90.00
#
_symmetry.space_group_name_H-M   'P 1'
#
loop_
_entity.id
_entity.type
_entity.pdbx_description
1 polymer ?
#
loop_
_entity_poly.entity_id
_entity_poly.type
_entity_poly.pdbx_seq_one_letter_code
_entity_poly.pdbx_strand_id
1 'polypeptide(L)'
;MHGGDIYTEGILKGKELIDFSSNINPLGLPDSFKDNLEEALSWVQVYPDIQYRNLKRNLIDYLSFSLGYFYKEKIEKLNIEEENLVLGNGAVEIIDLAISNLNSISILVPSFVEYELCA
;
A
#
# COMPACT_ATOMS: atom_id res chain seq x y z
N MET A 1 -4.05 18.44 2.64
CA MET A 1 -5.50 18.13 2.61
C MET A 1 -5.66 16.88 1.78
N HIS A 2 -6.28 15.84 2.33
CA HIS A 2 -6.55 14.58 1.61
C HIS A 2 -8.01 14.54 1.18
N GLY A 3 -8.29 13.79 0.11
CA GLY A 3 -9.65 13.37 -0.18
C GLY A 3 -10.10 12.19 0.70
N GLY A 4 -11.33 11.73 0.50
CA GLY A 4 -11.92 10.59 1.21
C GLY A 4 -12.66 10.95 2.49
N ASP A 5 -12.78 12.22 2.87
CA ASP A 5 -13.62 12.65 3.98
C ASP A 5 -15.11 12.66 3.58
N ILE A 6 -15.68 11.46 3.51
CA ILE A 6 -17.11 11.24 3.26
C ILE A 6 -17.98 11.55 4.49
N TYR A 7 -17.38 11.89 5.64
CA TYR A 7 -18.10 12.08 6.90
C TYR A 7 -18.57 13.52 7.05
N THR A 8 -17.65 14.49 6.90
CA THR A 8 -17.90 15.92 7.17
C THR A 8 -19.05 16.47 6.34
N GLU A 9 -19.08 16.16 5.04
CA GLU A 9 -20.14 16.64 4.13
C GLU A 9 -21.18 15.58 3.77
N GLY A 10 -20.98 14.32 4.18
CA GLY A 10 -21.83 13.19 3.84
C GLY A 10 -22.55 12.60 5.06
N ILE A 11 -21.98 11.54 5.61
CA ILE A 11 -22.60 10.68 6.64
C ILE A 11 -23.13 11.48 7.82
N LEU A 12 -22.34 12.40 8.38
CA LEU A 12 -22.72 13.19 9.57
C LEU A 12 -23.84 14.20 9.28
N LYS A 13 -24.10 14.50 8.01
CA LYS A 13 -25.20 15.36 7.55
C LYS A 13 -26.37 14.55 6.96
N GLY A 14 -26.35 13.22 7.05
CA GLY A 14 -27.37 12.34 6.48
C GLY A 14 -27.45 12.40 4.96
N LYS A 15 -26.34 12.74 4.28
CA LYS A 15 -26.26 12.80 2.82
C LYS A 15 -25.51 11.59 2.28
N GLU A 16 -26.04 11.00 1.22
CA GLU A 16 -25.33 10.03 0.41
C GLU A 16 -24.39 10.78 -0.56
N LEU A 17 -23.11 10.41 -0.56
CA LEU A 17 -22.10 10.98 -1.44
C LEU A 17 -21.60 9.89 -2.40
N ILE A 18 -21.37 10.28 -3.65
CA ILE A 18 -20.51 9.52 -4.56
C ILE A 18 -19.12 10.13 -4.47
N ASP A 19 -18.18 9.41 -3.85
CA ASP A 19 -16.84 9.92 -3.60
C ASP A 19 -15.92 9.76 -4.83
N PHE A 20 -15.51 10.89 -5.41
CA PHE A 20 -14.47 10.99 -6.44
C PHE A 20 -13.19 11.67 -5.92
N SER A 21 -13.10 11.91 -4.60
CA SER A 21 -11.95 12.57 -3.98
C SER A 21 -10.86 11.59 -3.53
N SER A 22 -11.17 10.29 -3.47
CA SER A 22 -10.22 9.21 -3.17
C SER A 22 -10.06 8.24 -4.35
N ASN A 23 -8.85 7.71 -4.53
CA ASN A 23 -8.50 6.84 -5.67
C ASN A 23 -8.62 5.35 -5.28
N ILE A 24 -9.78 4.92 -4.81
CA ILE A 24 -10.04 3.53 -4.42
C ILE A 24 -10.57 2.73 -5.61
N ASN A 25 -10.20 1.44 -5.70
CA ASN A 25 -10.70 0.56 -6.75
C ASN A 25 -12.24 0.40 -6.66
N PRO A 26 -13.02 0.81 -7.68
CA PRO A 26 -14.48 0.74 -7.64
C PRO A 26 -15.03 -0.69 -7.70
N LEU A 27 -14.20 -1.69 -8.05
CA LEU A 27 -14.60 -3.10 -8.05
C LEU A 27 -14.72 -3.71 -6.64
N GLY A 28 -14.30 -2.98 -5.61
CA GLY A 28 -14.32 -3.45 -4.23
C GLY A 28 -13.21 -4.47 -3.92
N LEU A 29 -13.43 -5.25 -2.86
CA LEU A 29 -12.46 -6.25 -2.40
C LEU A 29 -12.43 -7.47 -3.35
N PRO A 30 -11.24 -8.00 -3.70
CA PRO A 30 -11.12 -9.28 -4.40
C PRO A 30 -11.77 -10.42 -3.62
N ASP A 31 -12.40 -11.36 -4.32
CA ASP A 31 -13.07 -12.49 -3.66
C ASP A 31 -12.07 -13.37 -2.91
N SER A 32 -10.87 -13.59 -3.45
CA SER A 32 -9.79 -14.27 -2.74
C SER A 32 -9.43 -13.60 -1.42
N PHE A 33 -9.56 -12.28 -1.28
CA PHE A 33 -9.33 -11.62 -0.01
C PHE A 33 -10.48 -11.90 0.98
N LYS A 34 -11.74 -11.82 0.51
CA LYS A 34 -12.93 -12.09 1.33
C LYS A 34 -12.92 -13.52 1.86
N ASP A 35 -12.58 -14.49 1.02
CA ASP A 35 -12.55 -15.91 1.35
C ASP A 35 -11.52 -16.25 2.45
N ASN A 36 -10.52 -15.38 2.67
CA ASN A 36 -9.48 -15.56 3.68
C ASN A 36 -9.67 -14.70 4.94
N LEU A 37 -10.78 -13.94 5.05
CA LEU A 37 -11.04 -13.07 6.20
C LEU A 37 -11.24 -13.85 7.51
N GLU A 38 -11.94 -14.99 7.47
CA GLU A 38 -12.16 -15.81 8.67
C GLU A 38 -10.84 -16.36 9.21
N GLU A 39 -9.96 -16.81 8.32
CA GLU A 39 -8.61 -17.24 8.70
C GLU A 39 -7.83 -16.07 9.32
N ALA A 40 -7.78 -14.91 8.64
CA ALA A 40 -7.07 -13.74 9.15
C ALA A 40 -7.56 -13.31 10.55
N LEU A 41 -8.87 -13.34 10.77
CA LEU A 41 -9.49 -13.02 12.06
C LEU A 41 -9.11 -14.02 13.16
N SER A 42 -8.85 -15.28 12.83
CA SER A 42 -8.39 -16.27 13.82
C SER A 42 -6.99 -15.98 14.37
N TRP A 43 -6.16 -15.26 13.61
CA TRP A 43 -4.77 -14.95 13.97
C TRP A 43 -4.58 -13.65 14.76
N VAL A 44 -5.61 -12.80 14.89
CA VAL A 44 -5.48 -11.48 15.55
C VAL A 44 -5.18 -11.55 17.05
N GLN A 45 -5.31 -12.73 17.67
CA GLN A 45 -5.01 -12.95 19.08
C GLN A 45 -3.51 -13.10 19.37
N VAL A 46 -2.68 -13.24 18.33
CA VAL A 46 -1.23 -13.34 18.45
C VAL A 46 -0.56 -12.21 17.67
N TYR A 47 0.65 -11.85 18.07
CA TYR A 47 1.44 -10.90 17.31
C TYR A 47 1.76 -11.47 15.91
N PRO A 48 1.74 -10.63 14.86
CA PRO A 48 2.17 -11.04 13.53
C PRO A 48 3.66 -11.42 13.53
N ASP A 49 4.10 -12.14 12.51
CA ASP A 49 5.53 -12.39 12.29
C ASP A 49 6.25 -11.05 12.08
N ILE A 50 7.03 -10.62 13.07
CA ILE A 50 7.76 -9.35 13.04
C ILE A 50 8.79 -9.28 11.90
N GLN A 51 9.18 -10.44 11.35
CA GLN A 51 10.10 -10.52 10.21
C GLN A 51 9.36 -10.54 8.86
N TYR A 52 8.03 -10.66 8.87
CA TYR A 52 7.17 -10.71 7.69
C TYR A 52 7.59 -11.78 6.67
N ARG A 53 8.15 -12.91 7.09
CA ARG A 53 8.84 -13.86 6.18
C ARG A 53 7.92 -14.41 5.10
N ASN A 54 6.74 -14.90 5.49
CA ASN A 54 5.77 -15.42 4.52
C ASN A 54 5.24 -14.32 3.59
N LEU A 55 4.99 -13.12 4.14
CA LEU A 55 4.50 -12.00 3.34
C LEU A 55 5.56 -11.52 2.32
N LYS A 56 6.83 -11.43 2.73
CA LYS A 56 7.95 -11.10 1.83
C LYS A 56 8.07 -12.09 0.69
N ARG A 57 8.03 -13.40 0.97
CA ARG A 57 8.08 -14.44 -0.08
C ARG A 57 6.92 -14.30 -1.07
N ASN A 58 5.70 -14.13 -0.57
CA ASN A 58 4.52 -13.93 -1.42
C ASN A 58 4.64 -12.66 -2.29
N LEU A 59 5.23 -11.58 -1.77
CA LEU A 59 5.49 -10.35 -2.53
C LEU A 59 6.53 -10.57 -3.63
N ILE A 60 7.62 -11.29 -3.34
CA ILE A 60 8.65 -11.63 -4.34
C ILE A 60 8.04 -12.45 -5.49
N ASP A 61 7.22 -13.46 -5.14
CA ASP A 61 6.51 -14.28 -6.13
C ASP A 61 5.54 -13.43 -6.97
N TYR A 62 4.77 -12.55 -6.32
CA TYR A 62 3.85 -11.64 -7.00
C TYR A 62 4.56 -10.68 -7.96
N LEU A 63 5.68 -10.07 -7.53
CA LEU A 63 6.46 -9.17 -8.37
C LEU A 63 7.07 -9.90 -9.57
N SER A 64 7.57 -11.12 -9.34
CA SER A 64 8.09 -11.99 -10.39
C SER A 64 7.03 -12.33 -11.43
N PHE A 65 5.82 -12.72 -10.97
CA PHE A 65 4.68 -12.96 -11.85
C PHE A 65 4.25 -11.71 -12.62
N SER A 66 4.12 -10.58 -11.92
CA SER A 66 3.60 -9.32 -12.49
C SER A 66 4.49 -8.80 -13.61
N LEU A 67 5.80 -8.91 -13.47
CA LEU A 67 6.73 -8.55 -14.54
C LEU A 67 6.51 -9.38 -15.80
N GLY A 68 6.37 -10.69 -15.66
CA GLY A 68 6.08 -11.58 -16.80
C GLY A 68 4.71 -11.27 -17.43
N TYR A 69 3.72 -10.95 -16.62
CA TYR A 69 2.37 -10.61 -17.08
C TYR A 69 2.33 -9.30 -17.88
N PHE A 70 2.92 -8.22 -17.35
CA PHE A 70 2.83 -6.88 -17.96
C PHE A 70 3.86 -6.65 -19.07
N TYR A 71 5.08 -7.16 -18.93
CA TYR A 71 6.18 -6.71 -19.79
C TYR A 71 6.57 -7.67 -20.91
N LYS A 72 6.03 -8.91 -20.98
CA LYS A 72 6.12 -9.92 -22.07
C LYS A 72 7.51 -10.27 -22.66
N GLU A 73 8.52 -9.42 -22.51
CA GLU A 73 9.89 -9.65 -22.89
C GLU A 73 10.61 -10.45 -21.79
N LYS A 74 11.73 -11.04 -22.20
CA LYS A 74 12.60 -11.88 -21.38
C LYS A 74 13.33 -11.01 -20.35
N ILE A 75 12.60 -10.39 -19.42
CA ILE A 75 13.18 -9.74 -18.25
C ILE A 75 13.92 -10.85 -17.51
N GLU A 76 15.24 -10.71 -17.39
CA GLU A 76 16.05 -11.59 -16.55
C GLU A 76 15.40 -11.63 -15.16
N LYS A 77 15.29 -12.83 -14.58
CA LYS A 77 14.64 -13.06 -13.29
C LYS A 77 15.04 -11.93 -12.33
N LEU A 78 14.05 -11.18 -11.86
CA LEU A 78 14.28 -10.04 -10.99
C LEU A 78 15.00 -10.55 -9.73
N ASN A 79 16.21 -10.03 -9.48
CA ASN A 79 17.01 -10.40 -8.32
C ASN A 79 16.57 -9.59 -7.10
N ILE A 80 15.32 -9.79 -6.67
CA ILE A 80 14.80 -9.27 -5.39
C ILE A 80 14.93 -10.37 -4.34
N GLU A 81 15.65 -10.04 -3.28
CA GLU A 81 15.75 -10.85 -2.07
C GLU A 81 14.92 -10.22 -0.93
N GLU A 82 14.72 -10.96 0.16
CA GLU A 82 13.92 -10.50 1.30
C GLU A 82 14.46 -9.19 1.92
N GLU A 83 15.78 -8.93 1.81
CA GLU A 83 16.45 -7.72 2.29
C GLU A 83 16.16 -6.48 1.44
N ASN A 84 15.68 -6.66 0.21
CA ASN A 84 15.29 -5.55 -0.65
C ASN A 84 13.87 -5.03 -0.34
N LEU A 85 13.12 -5.72 0.54
CA LEU A 85 11.76 -5.37 0.90
C LEU A 85 11.68 -4.76 2.30
N VAL A 86 11.13 -3.55 2.37
CA VAL A 86 10.67 -2.90 3.61
C VAL A 86 9.14 -2.85 3.56
N LEU A 87 8.51 -3.33 4.62
CA LEU A 87 7.05 -3.33 4.77
C LEU A 87 6.66 -2.34 5.85
N GLY A 88 5.51 -1.71 5.69
CA GLY A 88 4.99 -0.70 6.60
C GLY A 88 3.47 -0.70 6.62
N ASN A 89 2.92 0.00 7.60
CA ASN A 89 1.50 0.23 7.81
C ASN A 89 0.96 1.28 6.84
N GLY A 90 1.05 0.99 5.55
CA GLY A 90 0.73 1.90 4.46
C GLY A 90 1.96 2.62 3.89
N ALA A 91 1.81 3.14 2.68
CA ALA A 91 2.92 3.74 1.94
C ALA A 91 3.46 5.03 2.59
N VAL A 92 2.63 5.76 3.35
CA VAL A 92 3.04 7.01 4.01
C VAL A 92 4.14 6.76 5.04
N GLU A 93 4.07 5.68 5.83
CA GLU A 93 5.15 5.32 6.77
C GLU A 93 6.45 5.02 6.03
N ILE A 94 6.38 4.31 4.90
CA ILE A 94 7.57 3.99 4.10
C ILE A 94 8.19 5.27 3.51
N ILE A 95 7.36 6.21 3.06
CA ILE A 95 7.81 7.52 2.56
C ILE A 95 8.51 8.32 3.66
N ASP A 96 7.89 8.41 4.84
CA ASP A 96 8.44 9.12 6.01
C ASP A 96 9.80 8.54 6.42
N LEU A 97 9.88 7.21 6.59
CA LEU A 97 11.12 6.51 6.89
C LEU A 97 12.18 6.75 5.81
N ALA A 98 11.82 6.66 4.53
CA ALA A 98 12.77 6.89 3.44
C ALA A 98 13.31 8.32 3.44
N ILE A 99 12.46 9.33 3.61
CA ILE A 99 12.86 10.74 3.64
C ILE A 99 13.72 11.05 4.87
N SER A 100 13.38 10.51 6.04
CA SER A 100 14.14 10.72 7.29
C SER A 100 15.60 10.27 7.23
N ASN A 101 15.97 9.42 6.25
CA ASN A 101 17.33 8.97 6.01
C ASN A 101 18.12 9.87 5.04
N LEU A 102 17.53 10.96 4.57
CA LEU A 102 18.14 11.89 3.61
C LEU A 102 18.44 13.24 4.28
N ASN A 103 19.57 13.85 3.94
CA ASN A 103 19.96 15.16 4.49
C ASN A 103 19.33 16.34 3.74
N SER A 104 18.94 16.12 2.48
CA SER A 104 18.38 17.15 1.59
C SER A 104 17.60 16.47 0.47
N ILE A 105 16.42 16.99 0.16
CA ILE A 105 15.56 16.46 -0.89
C ILE A 105 15.06 17.57 -1.81
N SER A 106 14.63 17.19 -3.02
CA SER A 106 13.95 18.07 -3.96
C SER A 106 12.57 17.51 -4.26
N ILE A 107 11.54 18.34 -4.10
CA ILE A 107 10.14 17.95 -4.33
C ILE A 107 9.65 18.66 -5.59
N LEU A 108 9.06 17.90 -6.52
CA LEU A 108 8.39 18.46 -7.69
C LEU A 108 6.98 18.93 -7.27
N VAL A 109 6.55 20.11 -7.71
CA VAL A 109 5.22 20.66 -7.37
C VAL A 109 4.41 20.92 -8.64
N PRO A 110 3.11 20.49 -8.69
CA PRO A 110 2.33 19.87 -7.61
C PRO A 110 2.64 18.38 -7.42
N SER A 111 2.64 17.93 -6.17
CA SER A 111 2.78 16.52 -5.78
C SER A 111 2.04 16.22 -4.47
N PHE A 112 2.18 14.99 -3.98
CA PHE A 112 1.60 14.53 -2.72
C PHE A 112 2.16 15.32 -1.54
N VAL A 113 1.29 15.86 -0.69
CA VAL A 113 1.67 16.85 0.35
C VAL A 113 2.56 16.24 1.44
N GLU A 114 2.47 14.93 1.67
CA GLU A 114 3.27 14.23 2.68
C GLU A 114 4.76 14.29 2.38
N TYR A 115 5.15 14.43 1.10
CA TYR A 115 6.56 14.65 0.77
C TYR A 115 7.11 15.91 1.44
N GLU A 116 6.31 16.98 1.50
CA GLU A 116 6.70 18.25 2.15
C GLU A 116 6.60 18.16 3.68
N LEU A 117 5.63 17.41 4.22
CA LEU A 117 5.47 17.25 5.66
C LEU A 117 6.56 16.39 6.31
N CYS A 118 7.13 15.44 5.55
CA CYS A 118 8.22 14.57 5.99
C CYS A 118 9.62 15.16 5.73
N ALA A 119 9.73 16.24 4.95
CA ALA A 119 10.99 16.87 4.51
C ALA A 119 11.76 17.58 5.63
#